data_AF-A0A0S8EML4-F1
#
_entry.id   AF-A0A0S8EML4-F1
#
_cell.length_a   1.000
_cell.length_b   1.000
_cell.length_c   1.000
_cell.angle_alpha   90.00
_cell.angle_beta   90.00
_cell.angle_gamma   90.00
#
_symmetry.space_group_name_H-M   'P 1'
#
loop_
_entity.id
_entity.type
_entity.pdbx_description
1 polymer ?
#
loop_
_entity_poly.entity_id
_entity_poly.type
_entity_poly.pdbx_seq_one_letter_code
_entity_poly.pdbx_strand_id
1 'polypeptide(L)'
;HQGAIGAGVDIGTGRTLAAVWYNEVIEDHPDTGNAVRGVVIPNWLRLLALASQCYELTGLGYQGVDFVLDRDRGPLMLELNARPGLNIQIANHAGLYHRLRQVEQNHAKLEGARSRIAFAIRHFGA
;
A
#
# COMPACT_ATOMS: atom_id res chain seq x y z
N HIS A 1 -8.12 -13.22 9.69
CA HIS A 1 -6.69 -13.44 9.40
C HIS A 1 -6.29 -14.82 9.90
N GLN A 2 -5.64 -15.64 9.08
CA GLN A 2 -5.14 -16.98 9.44
C GLN A 2 -3.82 -16.92 10.23
N GLY A 3 -3.66 -15.93 11.11
CA GLY A 3 -2.46 -15.73 11.93
C GLY A 3 -1.43 -14.70 11.41
N ALA A 4 -1.54 -14.24 10.16
CA ALA A 4 -0.63 -13.23 9.61
C ALA A 4 -0.78 -11.83 10.27
N ILE A 5 0.32 -11.08 10.30
CA ILE A 5 0.35 -9.66 10.68
C ILE A 5 0.09 -8.77 9.45
N GLY A 6 -0.44 -7.57 9.67
CA GLY A 6 -0.56 -6.54 8.63
C GLY A 6 0.34 -5.34 8.95
N ALA A 7 1.38 -5.11 8.16
CA ALA A 7 2.26 -3.96 8.32
C ALA A 7 1.80 -2.78 7.45
N GLY A 8 1.76 -1.58 8.04
CA GLY A 8 1.63 -0.36 7.26
C GLY A 8 2.91 -0.10 6.48
N VAL A 9 2.79 0.63 5.37
CA VAL A 9 3.94 0.96 4.52
C VAL A 9 3.90 2.44 4.20
N ASP A 10 5.02 3.12 4.43
CA ASP A 10 5.22 4.47 3.96
C ASP A 10 5.29 4.46 2.42
N ILE A 11 4.31 5.09 1.78
CA ILE A 11 4.21 5.15 0.32
C ILE A 11 5.41 5.87 -0.32
N GLY A 12 6.04 6.80 0.42
CA GLY A 12 7.16 7.58 -0.09
C GLY A 12 8.45 6.78 -0.15
N THR A 13 8.68 5.92 0.84
CA THR A 13 9.96 5.22 1.01
C THR A 13 9.90 3.71 0.77
N GLY A 14 8.71 3.12 0.81
CA GLY A 14 8.55 1.65 0.77
C GLY A 14 9.03 0.95 2.04
N ARG A 15 9.15 1.69 3.14
CA ARG A 15 9.52 1.13 4.44
C ARG A 15 8.27 0.83 5.26
N THR A 16 8.30 -0.28 5.96
CA THR A 16 7.22 -0.62 6.89
C THR A 16 7.15 0.35 8.07
N LEU A 17 5.93 0.60 8.55
CA LEU A 17 5.61 1.46 9.68
C LEU A 17 5.30 0.60 10.91
N ALA A 18 4.16 0.80 11.55
CA ALA A 18 3.65 -0.10 12.57
C ALA A 18 3.01 -1.34 11.91
N ALA A 19 2.88 -2.43 12.67
CA ALA A 19 2.10 -3.58 12.25
C ALA A 19 0.91 -3.80 13.18
N VAL A 20 -0.09 -4.51 12.67
CA VAL A 20 -1.30 -4.87 13.39
C VAL A 20 -1.44 -6.37 13.39
N TRP A 21 -1.74 -6.92 14.57
CA TRP A 21 -2.03 -8.33 14.76
C TRP A 21 -3.24 -8.45 15.68
N TYR A 22 -4.27 -9.17 15.23
CA TYR A 22 -5.56 -9.25 15.93
C TYR A 22 -6.16 -7.89 16.34
N ASN A 23 -6.00 -6.87 15.49
CA ASN A 23 -6.40 -5.46 15.71
C ASN A 23 -5.59 -4.69 16.76
N GLU A 24 -4.56 -5.30 17.35
CA GLU A 24 -3.62 -4.61 18.24
C GLU A 24 -2.38 -4.18 17.47
N VAL A 25 -1.87 -2.99 17.78
CA VAL A 25 -0.62 -2.49 17.20
C VAL A 25 0.55 -3.21 17.86
N ILE A 26 1.47 -3.71 17.04
CA ILE A 26 2.70 -4.39 17.47
C ILE A 26 3.92 -3.70 16.86
N GLU A 27 5.03 -3.73 17.60
CA GLU A 27 6.33 -3.21 17.15
C GLU A 27 7.29 -4.34 16.73
N ASP A 28 7.09 -5.56 17.27
CA ASP A 28 7.89 -6.75 16.99
C ASP A 28 7.05 -7.86 16.38
N HIS A 29 7.63 -8.60 15.44
CA HIS A 29 6.97 -9.72 14.78
C HIS A 29 6.77 -10.88 15.76
N PRO A 30 5.55 -11.45 15.91
CA PRO A 30 5.24 -12.43 16.94
C PRO A 30 6.09 -13.71 16.84
N ASP A 31 6.39 -14.16 15.62
CA ASP A 31 7.17 -15.39 15.42
C ASP A 31 8.69 -15.21 15.44
N THR A 32 9.20 -14.03 15.06
CA THR A 32 10.65 -13.84 14.83
C THR A 32 11.30 -12.91 15.84
N GLY A 33 10.50 -12.12 16.59
CA GLY A 33 11.00 -11.09 17.49
C GLY A 33 11.69 -9.91 16.80
N ASN A 34 11.74 -9.89 15.46
CA ASN A 34 12.32 -8.79 14.71
C ASN A 34 11.39 -7.58 14.73
N ALA A 35 11.97 -6.39 14.78
CA ALA A 35 11.21 -5.15 14.60
C ALA A 35 10.47 -5.16 13.26
N VAL A 36 9.17 -4.83 13.31
CA VAL A 36 8.32 -4.75 12.10
C VAL A 36 8.54 -3.44 11.35
N ARG A 37 9.03 -2.39 12.01
CA ARG A 37 9.27 -1.07 11.45
C ARG A 37 10.59 -0.99 10.69
N GLY A 38 10.59 -0.29 9.56
CA GLY A 38 11.79 0.00 8.78
C GLY A 38 12.24 -1.10 7.82
N VAL A 39 11.52 -2.21 7.73
CA VAL A 39 11.74 -3.25 6.72
C VAL A 39 11.53 -2.63 5.34
N VAL A 40 12.54 -2.75 4.48
CA VAL A 40 12.51 -2.20 3.13
C VAL A 40 11.82 -3.18 2.19
N ILE A 41 10.74 -2.74 1.56
CA ILE A 41 10.08 -3.51 0.51
C ILE A 41 10.86 -3.33 -0.80
N PRO A 42 11.44 -4.42 -1.37
CA PRO A 42 12.20 -4.32 -2.60
C PRO A 42 11.29 -3.93 -3.76
N ASN A 43 11.85 -3.24 -4.76
CA ASN A 43 11.14 -2.83 -5.98
C ASN A 43 9.91 -1.92 -5.73
N TRP A 44 9.91 -1.13 -4.65
CA TRP A 44 8.76 -0.33 -4.25
C TRP A 44 8.19 0.58 -5.37
N LEU A 45 9.05 1.33 -6.07
CA LEU A 45 8.59 2.16 -7.19
C LEU A 45 7.96 1.35 -8.33
N ARG A 46 8.43 0.12 -8.56
CA ARG A 46 7.84 -0.80 -9.53
C ARG A 46 6.47 -1.30 -9.07
N LEU A 47 6.30 -1.59 -7.78
CA LEU A 47 4.99 -1.93 -7.19
C LEU A 47 3.99 -0.78 -7.38
N LEU A 48 4.39 0.46 -7.09
CA LEU A 48 3.53 1.64 -7.31
C LEU A 48 3.16 1.82 -8.79
N ALA A 49 4.11 1.58 -9.69
CA ALA A 49 3.86 1.63 -11.13
C ALA A 49 2.85 0.56 -11.58
N LEU A 50 3.01 -0.67 -11.12
CA LEU A 50 2.07 -1.76 -11.41
C LEU A 50 0.68 -1.48 -10.85
N ALA A 51 0.59 -1.06 -9.58
CA ALA A 51 -0.68 -0.68 -8.95
C ALA A 51 -1.40 0.43 -9.73
N SER A 52 -0.63 1.42 -10.20
CA SER A 52 -1.20 2.50 -10.99
C SER A 52 -1.60 2.08 -12.41
N GLN A 53 -0.98 1.06 -13.00
CA GLN A 53 -1.40 0.48 -14.28
C GLN A 53 -2.67 -0.37 -14.14
N CYS A 54 -2.83 -1.06 -13.01
CA CYS A 54 -4.05 -1.81 -12.72
C CYS A 54 -5.30 -0.91 -12.73
N TYR A 55 -5.18 0.38 -12.38
CA TYR A 55 -6.27 1.34 -12.53
C TYR A 55 -6.68 1.55 -14.00
N GLU A 56 -5.71 1.64 -14.92
CA GLU A 56 -5.99 1.81 -16.36
C GLU A 56 -6.71 0.59 -16.95
N LEU A 57 -6.45 -0.60 -16.41
CA LEU A 57 -7.08 -1.84 -16.87
C LEU A 57 -8.54 -1.97 -16.43
N THR A 58 -8.90 -1.46 -15.26
CA THR A 58 -10.23 -1.68 -14.66
C THR A 58 -11.15 -0.46 -14.73
N GLY A 59 -10.58 0.76 -14.73
CA GLY A 59 -11.33 2.00 -14.60
C GLY A 59 -12.01 2.20 -13.24
N LEU A 60 -11.75 1.35 -12.25
CA LEU A 60 -12.38 1.45 -10.93
C LEU A 60 -11.81 2.64 -10.16
N GLY A 61 -12.69 3.52 -9.66
CA GLY A 61 -12.28 4.71 -8.87
C GLY A 61 -11.60 4.37 -7.54
N TYR A 62 -11.81 3.14 -7.03
CA TYR A 62 -11.14 2.61 -5.85
C TYR A 62 -11.01 1.08 -5.98
N GLN A 63 -9.80 0.56 -5.76
CA GLN A 63 -9.51 -0.86 -5.81
C GLN A 63 -8.33 -1.23 -4.90
N GLY A 64 -8.29 -2.50 -4.47
CA GLY A 64 -7.09 -3.13 -3.92
C GLY A 64 -6.36 -3.90 -4.99
N VAL A 65 -5.03 -3.95 -4.89
CA VAL A 65 -4.17 -4.76 -5.76
C VAL A 65 -3.28 -5.59 -4.87
N ASP A 66 -3.36 -6.91 -5.01
CA ASP A 66 -2.62 -7.83 -4.18
C ASP A 66 -1.39 -8.31 -4.95
N PHE A 67 -0.22 -8.06 -4.37
CA PHE A 67 1.07 -8.44 -4.95
C PHE A 67 1.75 -9.52 -4.10
N VAL A 68 2.46 -10.41 -4.78
CA VAL A 68 3.49 -11.25 -4.18
C VAL A 68 4.85 -10.81 -4.69
N LEU A 69 5.82 -10.74 -3.77
CA LEU A 69 7.21 -10.51 -4.09
C LEU A 69 7.91 -11.86 -4.21
N ASP A 70 8.07 -12.30 -5.45
CA ASP A 70 8.86 -13.49 -5.75
C ASP A 70 10.36 -13.13 -5.78
N ARG A 71 11.19 -14.04 -5.28
CA ARG A 71 12.65 -13.85 -5.22
C ARG A 71 13.27 -13.69 -6.60
N ASP A 72 12.81 -14.47 -7.57
CA ASP A 72 13.47 -14.61 -8.88
C ASP A 72 12.74 -13.78 -9.94
N ARG A 73 11.41 -13.62 -9.81
CA ARG A 73 10.54 -12.89 -10.77
C ARG A 73 10.22 -11.46 -10.33
N GLY A 74 10.47 -11.11 -9.07
CA GLY A 74 10.11 -9.82 -8.50
C GLY A 74 8.60 -9.68 -8.25
N PRO A 75 8.04 -8.45 -8.32
CA PRO A 75 6.61 -8.23 -8.10
C PRO A 75 5.71 -8.95 -9.11
N LEU A 76 4.79 -9.76 -8.59
CA LEU A 76 3.74 -10.45 -9.34
C LEU A 76 2.37 -10.03 -8.80
N MET A 77 1.46 -9.60 -9.68
CA MET A 77 0.07 -9.31 -9.30
C MET A 77 -0.71 -10.63 -9.22
N LEU A 78 -1.45 -10.82 -8.13
CA LEU A 78 -2.30 -12.00 -7.92
C LEU A 78 -3.78 -11.70 -8.13
N GLU A 79 -4.26 -10.62 -7.53
CA GLU A 79 -5.69 -10.32 -7.45
C GLU A 79 -5.97 -8.82 -7.54
N LEU A 80 -7.12 -8.48 -8.12
CA LEU A 80 -7.70 -7.15 -8.14
C LEU A 80 -9.02 -7.17 -7.37
N ASN A 81 -9.08 -6.34 -6.34
CA ASN A 81 -10.21 -6.28 -5.41
C ASN A 81 -11.01 -5.01 -5.65
N ALA A 82 -12.24 -5.12 -6.16
CA ALA A 82 -13.13 -3.96 -6.34
C ALA A 82 -13.66 -3.37 -5.02
N ARG A 83 -13.56 -4.12 -3.91
CA ARG A 83 -13.99 -3.72 -2.57
C ARG A 83 -12.97 -4.19 -1.53
N PRO A 84 -11.76 -3.58 -1.49
CA PRO A 84 -10.74 -3.99 -0.55
C PRO A 84 -11.15 -3.67 0.89
N GLY A 85 -10.68 -4.49 1.84
CA GLY A 85 -10.89 -4.27 3.26
C GLY A 85 -10.27 -2.96 3.75
N LEU A 86 -10.88 -2.37 4.78
CA LEU A 86 -10.50 -1.04 5.29
C LEU A 86 -9.54 -1.08 6.49
N ASN A 87 -9.26 -2.26 7.04
CA ASN A 87 -8.44 -2.43 8.24
C ASN A 87 -6.97 -2.00 8.06
N ILE A 88 -6.49 -1.91 6.81
CA ILE A 88 -5.13 -1.43 6.49
C ILE A 88 -4.85 -0.01 7.01
N GLN A 89 -5.90 0.79 7.24
CA GLN A 89 -5.80 2.13 7.83
C GLN A 89 -5.22 2.10 9.24
N ILE A 90 -5.49 1.03 10.01
CA ILE A 90 -4.96 0.86 11.37
C ILE A 90 -3.44 0.76 11.29
N ALA A 91 -2.90 -0.12 10.44
CA ALA A 91 -1.45 -0.31 10.33
C ALA A 91 -0.72 0.91 9.73
N ASN A 92 -1.39 1.65 8.85
CA ASN A 92 -0.84 2.88 8.27
C ASN A 92 -0.98 4.12 9.17
N HIS A 93 -1.67 4.02 10.32
CA HIS A 93 -2.07 5.15 11.17
C HIS A 93 -2.65 6.34 10.38
N ALA A 94 -3.38 6.04 9.30
CA ALA A 94 -3.87 7.05 8.37
C ALA A 94 -5.25 6.67 7.82
N GLY A 95 -6.23 7.55 8.06
CA GLY A 95 -7.58 7.40 7.54
C GLY A 95 -7.66 7.59 6.02
N LEU A 96 -8.45 6.75 5.36
CA LEU A 96 -8.64 6.73 3.91
C LEU A 96 -9.44 7.95 3.42
N TYR A 97 -10.41 8.42 4.21
CA TYR A 97 -11.34 9.50 3.81
C TYR A 97 -10.59 10.76 3.32
N HIS A 98 -9.64 11.27 4.10
CA HIS A 98 -8.88 12.47 3.73
C HIS A 98 -8.01 12.26 2.50
N ARG A 99 -7.47 11.06 2.31
CA ARG A 99 -6.67 10.71 1.12
C ARG A 99 -7.54 10.68 -0.13
N LEU A 100 -8.72 10.05 -0.06
CA LEU A 100 -9.68 10.04 -1.16
C LEU A 100 -10.11 11.46 -1.56
N ARG A 101 -10.43 12.32 -0.58
CA ARG A 101 -10.78 13.72 -0.84
C ARG A 101 -9.68 14.47 -1.58
N GLN A 102 -8.41 14.27 -1.20
CA GLN A 102 -7.29 14.88 -1.91
C GLN A 102 -7.13 14.34 -3.34
N VAL A 103 -7.33 13.03 -3.56
CA VAL A 103 -7.32 12.43 -4.91
C VAL A 103 -8.45 13.01 -5.76
N GLU A 104 -9.69 13.03 -5.26
CA GLU A 104 -10.86 13.58 -5.96
C GLU A 104 -10.64 15.03 -6.41
N GLN A 105 -10.09 15.87 -5.53
CA GLN A 105 -9.83 17.28 -5.82
C GLN A 105 -8.74 17.50 -6.89
N ASN A 106 -7.85 16.52 -7.08
CA ASN A 106 -6.72 16.64 -7.99
C ASN A 106 -6.81 15.70 -9.20
N HIS A 107 -7.81 14.81 -9.26
CA HIS A 107 -7.90 13.71 -10.23
C HIS A 107 -7.72 14.17 -11.68
N ALA A 108 -8.34 15.28 -12.07
CA ALA A 108 -8.23 15.85 -13.41
C ALA A 108 -6.78 16.24 -13.82
N LYS A 109 -5.88 16.42 -12.85
CA LYS A 109 -4.46 16.75 -13.08
C LYS A 109 -3.54 15.52 -13.00
N LEU A 110 -4.07 14.37 -12.62
CA LEU A 110 -3.31 13.14 -12.40
C LEU A 110 -3.28 12.26 -13.66
N GLU A 111 -2.71 12.82 -14.73
CA GLU A 111 -2.60 12.16 -16.03
C GLU A 111 -1.49 11.11 -16.03
N GLY A 112 -1.87 9.84 -16.17
CA GLY A 112 -0.95 8.71 -16.28
C GLY A 112 -0.28 8.27 -14.96
N ALA A 113 0.38 7.12 -15.03
CA ALA A 113 0.92 6.46 -13.83
C ALA A 113 1.97 7.30 -13.10
N ARG A 114 2.86 7.98 -13.84
CA ARG A 114 3.95 8.76 -13.24
C ARG A 114 3.46 9.91 -12.37
N SER A 115 2.45 10.66 -12.82
CA SER A 115 1.90 11.79 -12.07
C SER A 115 1.16 11.32 -10.81
N ARG A 116 0.38 10.24 -10.91
CA ARG A 116 -0.29 9.60 -9.76
C ARG A 116 0.69 9.12 -8.70
N ILE A 117 1.78 8.47 -9.10
CA ILE A 117 2.83 8.00 -8.18
C ILE A 117 3.51 9.18 -7.50
N ALA A 118 3.91 10.21 -8.27
CA ALA A 118 4.55 11.39 -7.71
C ALA A 118 3.64 12.14 -6.74
N PHE A 119 2.35 12.25 -7.06
CA PHE A 119 1.33 12.81 -6.16
C PHE A 119 1.22 11.99 -4.87
N ALA A 120 1.08 10.66 -4.97
CA ALA A 120 0.97 9.80 -3.81
C ALA A 120 2.20 9.88 -2.90
N ILE A 121 3.41 9.83 -3.47
CA ILE A 121 4.67 9.96 -2.71
C ILE A 121 4.72 11.31 -1.97
N ARG A 122 4.36 12.41 -2.66
CA ARG A 122 4.43 13.75 -2.07
C ARG A 122 3.42 13.99 -0.96
N HIS A 123 2.21 13.45 -1.10
CA HIS A 123 1.07 13.81 -0.25
C HIS A 123 0.71 12.74 0.79
N PHE A 124 1.09 11.49 0.57
CA PHE A 124 0.69 10.36 1.42
C PHE A 124 1.88 9.61 2.06
N GLY A 125 3.11 10.12 1.88
CA GLY A 125 4.28 9.68 2.64
C GLY A 125 4.07 9.94 4.14
N ALA A 126 4.62 9.05 4.98
CA ALA A 126 4.54 9.15 6.43
C ALA A 126 5.54 10.15 7.01
#